data_AF-A0A174FX03-F1
#
_entry.id   AF-A0A174FX03-F1
#
_cell.length_a   1.000
_cell.length_b   1.000
_cell.length_c   1.000
_cell.angle_alpha   90.00
_cell.angle_beta   90.00
_cell.angle_gamma   90.00
#
_symmetry.space_group_name_H-M   'P 1'
#
loop_
_entity.id
_entity.type
_entity.pdbx_description
1 polymer ?
#
loop_
_entity_poly.entity_id
_entity_poly.type
_entity_poly.pdbx_seq_one_letter_code
_entity_poly.pdbx_strand_id
1 'polypeptide(L)'
;MANSRISFVSNILIPILTGIITLVLFLLFRPENAGALFYTNMIYTLLLEGFLFGFLSLLQKESKNISGAFYSIISVGAIYYIIFGSGWMIAYSLLLTAILSYKVYIAVHSIIFLLFIIVGSIVTRTDNSYHEKTEEQTQQMRSIRFYTEKMNQLASKYLQQGIDKDTDLSQWDGYKVLGTLITKINHLTPSIFRNDMAVKQLSNMLENCEKIVAEMEEVPDSDLNMIDRKMKRFASNAIDEITLLRNLSRG
;
A
#
# COMPACT_ATOMS: atom_id res chain seq x y z
N MET A 1 -0.18 21.70 -8.94
CA MET A 1 1.07 22.47 -8.77
C MET A 1 0.85 23.52 -7.70
N ALA A 2 1.44 23.35 -6.51
CA ALA A 2 1.36 24.36 -5.46
C ALA A 2 2.06 25.65 -5.93
N ASN A 3 1.40 26.80 -5.76
CA ASN A 3 1.97 28.10 -6.12
C ASN A 3 3.26 28.33 -5.31
N SER A 4 4.41 28.41 -5.99
CA SER A 4 5.74 28.43 -5.35
C SER A 4 5.91 29.56 -4.33
N ARG A 5 5.22 30.69 -4.54
CA ARG A 5 5.19 31.82 -3.59
C ARG A 5 4.43 31.49 -2.31
N ILE A 6 3.29 30.79 -2.42
CA ILE A 6 2.49 30.38 -1.26
C ILE A 6 3.24 29.31 -0.46
N SER A 7 3.89 28.37 -1.13
CA SER A 7 4.73 27.35 -0.48
C SER A 7 5.92 27.98 0.25
N PHE A 8 6.60 28.98 -0.34
CA PHE A 8 7.68 29.70 0.32
C PHE A 8 7.22 30.43 1.60
N VAL A 9 6.10 31.17 1.51
CA VAL A 9 5.55 31.88 2.67
C VAL A 9 5.14 30.91 3.78
N SER A 10 4.41 29.85 3.43
CA SER A 10 3.90 28.88 4.41
C SER A 10 4.98 28.01 5.05
N ASN A 11 5.99 27.58 4.29
CA ASN A 11 6.94 26.56 4.76
C ASN A 11 8.27 27.12 5.25
N ILE A 12 8.56 28.40 4.97
CA ILE A 12 9.85 29.01 5.31
C ILE A 12 9.62 30.30 6.10
N LEU A 13 8.89 31.26 5.54
CA LEU A 13 8.76 32.58 6.16
C LEU A 13 8.01 32.54 7.50
N ILE A 14 6.82 31.93 7.54
CA ILE A 14 6.00 31.83 8.77
C ILE A 14 6.74 31.08 9.89
N PRO A 15 7.36 29.90 9.66
CA PRO A 15 8.14 29.21 10.68
C PRO A 15 9.28 30.05 11.26
N ILE A 16 10.07 30.72 10.40
CA ILE A 16 11.21 31.54 10.84
C ILE A 16 10.71 32.73 11.66
N LEU A 17 9.67 33.44 11.18
CA LEU A 17 9.10 34.56 11.92
C LEU A 17 8.55 34.14 13.27
N THR A 18 7.87 32.99 13.34
CA THR A 18 7.35 32.45 14.60
C THR A 18 8.49 32.21 15.59
N GLY A 19 9.55 31.50 15.18
CA GLY A 19 10.71 31.26 16.05
C GLY A 19 11.42 32.53 16.50
N ILE A 20 11.54 33.55 15.64
CA ILE A 20 12.10 34.86 16.00
C ILE A 20 11.21 35.55 17.04
N ILE A 21 9.90 35.60 16.81
CA ILE A 21 8.94 36.22 17.74
C ILE A 21 8.98 35.52 19.10
N THR A 22 8.99 34.18 19.12
CA THR A 22 9.09 33.38 20.34
C THR A 22 10.38 33.68 21.09
N LEU A 23 11.53 33.71 20.40
CA LEU A 23 12.80 34.08 21.02
C LEU A 23 12.76 35.49 21.61
N VAL A 24 12.24 36.47 20.87
CA VAL A 24 12.09 37.86 21.34
C VAL A 24 11.19 37.93 22.57
N LEU A 25 10.07 37.21 22.59
CA LEU A 25 9.18 37.15 23.75
C LEU A 25 9.89 36.59 24.97
N PHE A 26 10.60 35.46 24.85
CA PHE A 26 11.38 34.93 25.97
C PHE A 26 12.39 35.95 26.48
N LEU A 27 13.15 36.59 25.59
CA LEU A 27 14.16 37.58 26.00
C LEU A 27 13.55 38.82 26.66
N LEU A 28 12.40 39.29 26.18
CA LEU A 28 11.69 40.45 26.74
C LEU A 28 11.12 40.14 28.13
N PHE A 29 10.55 38.95 28.32
CA PHE A 29 10.01 38.48 29.60
C PHE A 29 11.04 37.72 30.45
N ARG A 30 12.34 37.91 30.18
CA ARG A 30 13.40 37.26 30.95
C ARG A 30 13.36 37.76 32.40
N PRO A 31 13.23 36.88 33.40
CA PRO A 31 13.31 37.27 34.80
C PRO A 31 14.74 37.66 35.17
N GLU A 32 14.92 38.57 36.13
CA GLU A 32 16.24 39.02 36.60
C GLU A 32 17.15 37.85 37.01
N ASN A 33 16.57 36.84 37.67
CA ASN A 33 17.25 35.59 38.05
C ASN A 33 16.88 34.44 37.11
N ALA A 34 17.19 34.59 35.82
CA ALA A 34 16.96 33.54 34.83
C ALA A 34 17.82 32.29 35.13
N GLY A 35 17.18 31.26 35.69
CA GLY A 35 17.80 29.95 35.95
C GLY A 35 17.66 28.97 34.78
N ALA A 36 18.18 27.76 34.96
CA ALA A 36 18.18 26.70 33.94
C ALA A 36 16.77 26.39 33.39
N LEU A 37 15.73 26.44 34.24
CA LEU A 37 14.34 26.21 33.84
C LEU A 37 13.86 27.17 32.74
N PHE A 38 14.22 28.45 32.85
CA PHE A 38 13.83 29.47 31.86
C PHE A 38 14.44 29.17 30.48
N TYR A 39 15.75 28.92 30.43
CA TYR A 39 16.44 28.64 29.18
C TYR A 39 16.02 27.31 28.56
N THR A 40 15.72 26.30 29.38
CA THR A 40 15.19 25.04 28.88
C THR A 40 13.77 25.18 28.34
N ASN A 41 12.90 25.98 28.96
CA ASN A 41 11.59 26.28 28.40
C ASN A 41 11.69 27.01 27.06
N MET A 42 12.60 27.98 26.96
CA MET A 42 12.88 28.70 25.71
C MET A 42 13.32 27.74 24.60
N ILE A 43 14.35 26.93 24.85
CA ILE A 43 14.86 25.96 23.88
C ILE A 43 13.79 24.94 23.53
N TYR A 44 13.07 24.40 24.52
CA TYR A 44 12.05 23.40 24.30
C TYR A 44 10.86 23.94 23.48
N THR A 45 10.45 25.18 23.72
CA THR A 45 9.41 25.83 22.92
C THR A 45 9.84 25.97 21.45
N LEU A 46 11.08 26.42 21.21
CA LEU A 46 11.63 26.48 19.84
C LEU A 46 11.72 25.09 19.18
N LEU A 47 12.04 24.04 19.96
CA LEU A 47 12.02 22.66 19.46
C LEU A 47 10.60 22.20 19.10
N LEU A 48 9.60 22.52 19.92
CA LEU A 48 8.19 22.21 19.63
C LEU A 48 7.71 22.92 18.37
N GLU A 49 8.06 24.19 18.18
CA GLU A 49 7.74 24.95 16.98
C GLU A 49 8.44 24.37 15.74
N GLY A 50 9.74 24.10 15.83
CA GLY A 50 10.49 23.47 14.75
C GLY A 50 9.91 22.12 14.37
N PHE A 51 9.49 21.33 15.36
CA PHE A 51 8.80 20.07 15.16
C PHE A 51 7.42 20.27 14.48
N LEU A 52 6.60 21.20 14.94
CA LEU A 52 5.28 21.51 14.36
C LEU A 52 5.41 21.93 12.89
N PHE A 53 6.27 22.89 12.59
CA PHE A 53 6.43 23.39 11.23
C PHE A 53 7.13 22.40 10.31
N GLY A 54 8.12 21.66 10.84
CA GLY A 54 8.73 20.53 10.12
C GLY A 54 7.68 19.49 9.75
N PHE A 55 6.77 19.18 10.68
CA PHE A 55 5.68 18.24 10.46
C PHE A 55 4.64 18.76 9.44
N LEU A 56 4.22 20.02 9.53
CA LEU A 56 3.31 20.64 8.57
C LEU A 56 3.90 20.66 7.14
N SER A 57 5.20 20.91 7.01
CA SER A 57 5.90 20.86 5.72
C SER A 57 5.92 19.44 5.12
N LEU A 58 6.02 18.41 5.97
CA LEU A 58 5.92 17.01 5.55
C LEU A 58 4.49 16.63 5.11
N LEU A 59 3.46 17.16 5.78
CA LEU A 59 2.05 16.96 5.39
C LEU A 59 1.73 17.55 4.01
N GLN A 60 2.36 18.66 3.64
CA GLN A 60 2.14 19.31 2.34
C GLN A 60 2.79 18.56 1.17
N LYS A 61 3.80 17.73 1.43
CA LYS A 61 4.36 16.85 0.41
C LYS A 61 3.43 15.65 0.25
N GLU A 62 2.49 15.73 -0.68
CA GLU A 62 1.75 14.56 -1.15
C GLU A 62 2.76 13.51 -1.66
N SER A 63 3.01 12.51 -0.81
CA SER A 63 3.73 11.31 -1.20
C SER A 63 2.71 10.27 -1.62
N LYS A 64 2.81 9.76 -2.85
CA LYS A 64 2.02 8.61 -3.31
C LYS A 64 2.28 7.35 -2.49
N ASN A 65 3.34 7.33 -1.68
CA ASN A 65 3.84 6.15 -1.00
C ASN A 65 3.52 6.13 0.51
N ILE A 66 2.70 7.08 1.00
CA ILE A 66 2.35 7.18 2.42
C ILE A 66 0.83 7.15 2.52
N SER A 67 0.25 6.30 3.38
CA SER A 67 -1.22 6.23 3.49
C SER A 67 -1.79 7.44 4.23
N GLY A 68 -3.05 7.77 3.94
CA GLY A 68 -3.79 8.77 4.71
C GLY A 68 -3.91 8.41 6.20
N ALA A 69 -3.97 7.11 6.52
CA ALA A 69 -4.02 6.64 7.91
C ALA A 69 -2.71 6.93 8.66
N PHE A 70 -1.57 6.74 8.00
CA PHE A 70 -0.27 7.13 8.54
C PHE A 70 -0.22 8.63 8.87
N TYR A 71 -0.60 9.47 7.90
CA TYR A 71 -0.64 10.92 8.13
C TYR A 71 -1.57 11.29 9.28
N SER A 72 -2.74 10.67 9.39
CA SER A 72 -3.68 10.92 10.48
C SER A 72 -3.09 10.55 11.84
N ILE A 73 -2.51 9.35 11.98
CA ILE A 73 -2.00 8.85 13.27
C ILE A 73 -0.79 9.68 13.72
N ILE A 74 0.15 9.96 12.82
CA ILE A 74 1.32 10.79 13.16
C ILE A 74 0.88 12.22 13.46
N SER A 75 -0.11 12.78 12.74
CA SER A 75 -0.63 14.13 13.02
C SER A 75 -1.25 14.23 14.40
N VAL A 76 -2.10 13.27 14.76
CA VAL A 76 -2.70 13.20 16.09
C VAL A 76 -1.61 13.05 17.15
N GLY A 77 -0.65 12.16 16.93
CA GLY A 77 0.50 11.98 17.84
C GLY A 77 1.33 13.25 18.01
N ALA A 78 1.57 14.00 16.94
CA ALA A 78 2.31 15.25 16.95
C ALA A 78 1.57 16.34 17.75
N ILE A 79 0.25 16.45 17.58
CA ILE A 79 -0.59 17.37 18.36
C ILE A 79 -0.58 16.99 19.84
N TYR A 80 -0.73 15.70 20.16
CA TYR A 80 -0.63 15.22 21.55
C TYR A 80 0.73 15.54 22.18
N TYR A 81 1.82 15.34 21.43
CA TYR A 81 3.17 15.66 21.88
C TYR A 81 3.30 17.14 22.24
N ILE A 82 2.79 18.04 21.39
CA ILE A 82 2.82 19.49 21.63
C ILE A 82 1.98 19.85 22.85
N ILE A 83 0.72 19.40 22.92
CA ILE A 83 -0.18 19.73 24.03
C ILE A 83 0.38 19.23 25.36
N PHE A 84 0.88 17.99 25.40
CA PHE A 84 1.39 17.41 26.64
C PHE A 84 2.73 18.05 27.04
N GLY A 85 3.63 18.32 26.07
CA GLY A 85 4.89 19.03 26.33
C GLY A 85 4.66 20.44 26.86
N SER A 86 3.80 21.23 26.21
CA SER A 86 3.43 22.57 26.67
C SER A 86 2.68 22.53 28.02
N GLY A 87 1.77 21.58 28.20
CA GLY A 87 1.02 21.40 29.44
C GLY A 87 1.93 21.05 30.62
N TRP A 88 2.89 20.14 30.42
CA TRP A 88 3.87 19.79 31.43
C TRP A 88 4.81 20.96 31.76
N MET A 89 5.24 21.71 30.73
CA MET A 89 6.02 22.94 30.93
C MET A 89 5.28 23.94 31.83
N ILE A 90 4.01 24.25 31.52
CA ILE A 90 3.18 25.19 32.29
C ILE A 90 2.93 24.66 33.71
N ALA A 91 2.51 23.40 33.84
CA ALA A 91 2.20 22.79 35.12
C ALA A 91 3.43 22.75 36.03
N TYR A 92 4.60 22.40 35.48
CA TYR A 92 5.83 22.37 36.26
C TYR A 92 6.23 23.77 36.73
N SER A 93 6.24 24.74 35.81
CA SER A 93 6.65 26.12 36.11
C SER A 93 5.73 26.82 37.11
N LEU A 94 4.41 26.54 37.08
CA LEU A 94 3.45 27.21 37.98
C LEU A 94 3.21 26.47 39.30
N LEU A 95 3.20 25.13 39.28
CA LEU A 95 2.64 24.35 40.40
C LEU A 95 3.66 23.40 41.03
N LEU A 96 4.61 22.86 40.27
CA LEU A 96 5.43 21.73 40.72
C LEU A 96 6.87 22.10 41.04
N THR A 97 7.33 23.31 40.70
CA THR A 97 8.73 23.74 40.91
C THR A 97 9.15 23.68 42.39
N ALA A 98 8.21 23.84 43.32
CA ALA A 98 8.48 23.75 44.76
C ALA A 98 8.58 22.31 45.29
N ILE A 99 8.08 21.32 44.56
CA ILE A 99 7.90 19.94 45.02
C ILE A 99 8.82 18.97 44.27
N LEU A 100 8.98 19.20 42.96
CA LEU A 100 9.73 18.33 42.08
C LEU A 100 11.07 18.96 41.69
N SER A 101 12.07 18.10 41.53
CA SER A 101 13.38 18.55 41.08
C SER A 101 13.41 18.83 39.58
N TYR A 102 14.28 19.74 39.18
CA TYR A 102 14.53 20.07 37.78
C TYR A 102 14.98 18.86 36.93
N LYS A 103 15.56 17.83 37.54
CA LYS A 103 15.90 16.58 36.84
C LYS A 103 14.65 15.82 36.40
N VAL A 104 13.61 15.80 37.24
CA VAL A 104 12.32 15.16 36.92
C VAL A 104 11.64 15.90 35.78
N TYR A 105 11.72 17.23 35.76
CA TYR A 105 11.21 18.06 34.67
C TYR A 105 11.75 17.64 33.30
N ILE A 106 13.07 17.52 33.18
CA ILE A 106 13.73 17.09 31.94
C ILE A 106 13.38 15.64 31.62
N ALA A 107 13.40 14.75 32.62
CA ALA A 107 13.15 13.33 32.42
C ALA A 107 11.77 13.07 31.79
N VAL A 108 10.74 13.77 32.26
CA VAL A 108 9.38 13.64 31.71
C VAL A 108 9.36 14.04 30.23
N HIS A 109 9.95 15.17 29.85
CA HIS A 109 10.06 15.57 28.45
C HIS A 109 10.77 14.52 27.58
N SER A 110 11.89 14.00 28.06
CA SER A 110 12.64 12.95 27.36
C SER A 110 11.82 11.67 27.17
N ILE A 111 11.07 11.25 28.19
CA ILE A 111 10.22 10.05 28.13
C ILE A 111 9.09 10.25 27.12
N ILE A 112 8.39 11.39 27.16
CA ILE A 112 7.30 11.69 26.23
C ILE A 112 7.83 11.68 24.78
N PHE A 113 8.99 12.30 24.54
CA PHE A 113 9.60 12.33 23.21
C PHE A 113 10.00 10.93 22.73
N LEU A 114 10.56 10.09 23.61
CA LEU A 114 10.88 8.70 23.28
C LEU A 114 9.63 7.89 22.93
N LEU A 115 8.55 8.03 23.70
CA LEU A 115 7.28 7.37 23.40
C LEU A 115 6.73 7.80 22.04
N PHE A 116 6.81 9.09 21.71
CA PHE A 116 6.42 9.61 20.41
C PHE A 116 7.22 8.96 19.27
N ILE A 117 8.55 8.85 19.40
CA ILE A 117 9.41 8.18 18.41
C ILE A 117 9.07 6.70 18.25
N ILE A 118 8.84 5.99 19.36
CA ILE A 118 8.49 4.56 19.34
C ILE A 118 7.16 4.34 18.61
N VAL A 119 6.13 5.09 19.00
CA VAL A 119 4.81 5.01 18.36
C VAL A 119 4.93 5.36 16.88
N GLY A 120 5.62 6.45 16.54
CA GLY A 120 5.85 6.84 15.16
C GLY A 120 6.52 5.73 14.35
N SER A 121 7.55 5.09 14.90
CA SER A 121 8.27 3.99 14.24
C SER A 121 7.40 2.76 14.00
N ILE A 122 6.56 2.38 14.98
CA ILE A 122 5.62 1.26 14.84
C ILE A 122 4.60 1.54 13.74
N VAL A 123 4.06 2.77 13.72
CA VAL A 123 3.07 3.20 12.73
C VAL A 123 3.68 3.21 11.33
N THR A 124 4.91 3.73 11.15
CA THR A 124 5.63 3.70 9.87
C THR A 124 5.84 2.27 9.36
N ARG A 125 6.28 1.35 10.22
CA ARG A 125 6.51 -0.05 9.83
C ARG A 125 5.21 -0.74 9.43
N THR A 126 4.13 -0.44 10.14
CA THR A 126 2.80 -1.01 9.86
C THR A 126 2.27 -0.50 8.52
N ASP A 127 2.42 0.80 8.24
CA ASP A 127 1.98 1.39 6.97
C ASP A 127 2.74 0.80 5.77
N ASN A 128 4.07 0.73 5.88
CA ASN A 128 4.90 0.16 4.82
C ASN A 128 4.53 -1.30 4.52
N SER A 129 4.31 -2.12 5.56
CA SER A 129 3.89 -3.51 5.38
C SER A 129 2.51 -3.62 4.74
N TYR A 130 1.60 -2.68 5.02
CA TYR A 130 0.28 -2.65 4.42
C TYR A 130 0.34 -2.29 2.93
N HIS A 131 1.14 -1.28 2.56
CA HIS A 131 1.36 -0.90 1.16
C HIS A 131 1.99 -2.03 0.37
N GLU A 132 3.06 -2.64 0.88
CA GLU A 132 3.73 -3.77 0.22
C GLU A 132 2.76 -4.93 -0.05
N LYS A 133 1.97 -5.32 0.95
CA LYS A 133 0.94 -6.37 0.78
C LYS A 133 -0.14 -5.98 -0.22
N THR A 134 -0.54 -4.71 -0.26
CA THR A 134 -1.58 -4.23 -1.17
C THR A 134 -1.07 -4.15 -2.61
N GLU A 135 0.16 -3.71 -2.83
CA GLU A 135 0.81 -3.69 -4.13
C GLU A 135 1.02 -5.11 -4.67
N GLU A 136 1.53 -6.02 -3.84
CA GLU A 136 1.65 -7.44 -4.19
C GLU A 136 0.28 -8.02 -4.59
N GLN A 137 -0.76 -7.83 -3.77
CA GLN A 137 -2.10 -8.30 -4.11
C GLN A 137 -2.64 -7.69 -5.40
N THR A 138 -2.36 -6.41 -5.66
CA THR A 138 -2.78 -5.72 -6.88
C THR A 138 -2.06 -6.29 -8.10
N GLN A 139 -0.75 -6.52 -8.01
CA GLN A 139 0.02 -7.14 -9.07
C GLN A 139 -0.48 -8.56 -9.35
N GLN A 140 -0.73 -9.35 -8.30
CA GLN A 140 -1.27 -10.70 -8.43
C GLN A 140 -2.68 -10.71 -9.04
N MET A 141 -3.54 -9.74 -8.68
CA MET A 141 -4.86 -9.58 -9.30
C MET A 141 -4.76 -9.20 -10.79
N ARG A 142 -3.78 -8.36 -11.17
CA ARG A 142 -3.49 -8.06 -12.58
C ARG A 142 -3.06 -9.32 -13.32
N SER A 143 -2.26 -10.20 -12.69
CA SER A 143 -1.89 -11.48 -13.29
C SER A 143 -3.11 -12.38 -13.51
N ILE A 144 -4.03 -12.50 -12.55
CA ILE A 144 -5.29 -13.25 -12.75
C ILE A 144 -6.07 -12.72 -13.95
N ARG A 145 -6.23 -11.38 -14.03
CA ARG A 145 -6.91 -10.74 -15.15
C ARG A 145 -6.22 -11.03 -16.47
N PHE A 146 -4.90 -10.94 -16.53
CA PHE A 146 -4.13 -11.26 -17.73
C PHE A 146 -4.41 -12.69 -18.24
N TYR A 147 -4.30 -13.71 -17.38
CA TYR A 147 -4.55 -15.10 -17.78
C TYR A 147 -6.01 -15.32 -18.18
N THR A 148 -6.95 -14.72 -17.44
CA THR A 148 -8.38 -14.83 -17.72
C THR A 148 -8.73 -14.17 -19.06
N GLU A 149 -8.24 -12.96 -19.33
CA GLU A 149 -8.47 -12.25 -20.58
C GLU A 149 -7.86 -12.97 -21.76
N LYS A 150 -6.62 -13.47 -21.63
CA LYS A 150 -5.95 -14.24 -22.68
C LYS A 150 -6.69 -15.54 -23.00
N MET A 151 -7.10 -16.30 -21.99
CA MET A 151 -7.89 -17.51 -22.20
C MET A 151 -9.27 -17.20 -22.82
N ASN A 152 -9.91 -16.10 -22.43
CA ASN A 152 -11.16 -15.66 -23.07
C ASN A 152 -10.95 -15.29 -24.55
N GLN A 153 -9.86 -14.59 -24.89
CA GLN A 153 -9.51 -14.28 -26.29
C GLN A 153 -9.36 -15.56 -27.12
N LEU A 154 -8.68 -16.57 -26.57
CA LEU A 154 -8.49 -17.85 -27.24
C LEU A 154 -9.79 -18.64 -27.38
N ALA A 155 -10.62 -18.67 -26.34
CA ALA A 155 -11.93 -19.32 -26.41
C ALA A 155 -12.85 -18.64 -27.44
N SER A 156 -12.82 -17.31 -27.53
CA SER A 156 -13.56 -16.57 -28.55
C SER A 156 -13.04 -16.86 -29.96
N LYS A 157 -11.71 -16.89 -30.15
CA LYS A 157 -11.11 -17.26 -31.45
C LYS A 157 -11.49 -18.68 -31.86
N TYR A 158 -11.41 -19.62 -30.92
CA TYR A 158 -11.80 -21.02 -31.11
C TYR A 158 -13.27 -21.16 -31.50
N LEU A 159 -14.18 -20.46 -30.82
CA LEU A 159 -15.60 -20.44 -31.15
C LEU A 159 -15.85 -19.85 -32.55
N GLN A 160 -15.22 -18.72 -32.86
CA GLN A 160 -15.39 -18.05 -34.14
C GLN A 160 -14.94 -18.93 -35.31
N GLN A 161 -13.78 -19.58 -35.19
CA GLN A 161 -13.30 -20.51 -36.21
C GLN A 161 -14.26 -21.69 -36.42
N GLY A 162 -14.98 -22.13 -35.37
CA GLY A 162 -16.00 -23.20 -35.49
C GLY A 162 -17.25 -22.73 -36.24
N ILE A 163 -17.65 -21.47 -36.02
CA ILE A 163 -18.75 -20.83 -36.76
C ILE A 163 -18.37 -20.65 -38.22
N ASP A 164 -17.15 -20.15 -38.50
CA ASP A 164 -16.68 -19.87 -39.86
C ASP A 164 -16.61 -21.15 -40.73
N LYS A 165 -16.48 -22.31 -40.10
CA LYS A 165 -16.47 -23.64 -40.74
C LYS A 165 -17.85 -24.34 -40.71
N ASP A 166 -18.93 -23.57 -40.56
CA ASP A 166 -20.34 -24.00 -40.60
C ASP A 166 -20.65 -25.25 -39.74
N THR A 167 -20.01 -25.35 -38.57
CA THR A 167 -20.11 -26.52 -37.71
C THR A 167 -21.26 -26.38 -36.71
N ASP A 168 -21.99 -27.46 -36.44
CA ASP A 168 -23.00 -27.52 -35.38
C ASP A 168 -22.35 -27.43 -33.98
N LEU A 169 -22.28 -26.20 -33.47
CA LEU A 169 -21.71 -25.86 -32.17
C LEU A 169 -22.41 -26.54 -30.98
N SER A 170 -23.62 -27.07 -31.15
CA SER A 170 -24.32 -27.76 -30.05
C SER A 170 -23.57 -29.02 -29.59
N GLN A 171 -22.79 -29.61 -30.49
CA GLN A 171 -21.98 -30.82 -30.30
C GLN A 171 -20.56 -30.54 -29.80
N TRP A 172 -20.16 -29.27 -29.70
CA TRP A 172 -18.81 -28.87 -29.28
C TRP A 172 -18.71 -28.77 -27.76
N ASP A 173 -18.31 -29.88 -27.16
CA ASP A 173 -18.10 -29.96 -25.72
C ASP A 173 -16.78 -29.30 -25.30
N GLY A 174 -15.80 -29.17 -26.20
CA GLY A 174 -14.51 -28.54 -25.92
C GLY A 174 -14.67 -27.09 -25.47
N TYR A 175 -15.51 -26.31 -26.15
CA TYR A 175 -15.80 -24.91 -25.78
C TYR A 175 -16.47 -24.80 -24.39
N LYS A 176 -17.43 -25.69 -24.08
CA LYS A 176 -18.13 -25.69 -22.78
C LYS A 176 -17.16 -25.97 -21.63
N VAL A 177 -16.28 -26.96 -21.79
CA VAL A 177 -15.28 -27.32 -20.78
C VAL A 177 -14.21 -26.22 -20.67
N LEU A 178 -13.82 -25.58 -21.78
CA LEU A 178 -12.92 -24.42 -21.78
C LEU A 178 -13.51 -23.23 -21.00
N GLY A 179 -14.81 -22.96 -21.13
CA GLY A 179 -15.51 -21.96 -20.32
C GLY A 179 -15.47 -22.26 -18.82
N THR A 180 -15.52 -23.55 -18.45
CA THR A 180 -15.35 -23.99 -17.06
C THR A 180 -13.93 -23.74 -16.57
N LEU A 181 -12.92 -24.03 -17.40
CA LEU A 181 -11.52 -23.75 -17.10
C LEU A 181 -11.27 -22.25 -16.87
N ILE A 182 -11.76 -21.39 -17.76
CA ILE A 182 -11.68 -19.93 -17.63
C ILE A 182 -12.31 -19.46 -16.33
N THR A 183 -13.49 -19.98 -16.01
CA THR A 183 -14.17 -19.67 -14.74
C THR A 183 -13.28 -20.06 -13.56
N LYS A 184 -12.64 -21.23 -13.58
CA LYS A 184 -11.73 -21.63 -12.50
C LYS A 184 -10.49 -20.74 -12.40
N ILE A 185 -9.89 -20.33 -13.52
CA ILE A 185 -8.76 -19.39 -13.56
C ILE A 185 -9.16 -18.04 -12.94
N ASN A 186 -10.34 -17.52 -13.28
CA ASN A 186 -10.84 -16.25 -12.75
C ASN A 186 -11.09 -16.28 -11.23
N HIS A 187 -11.34 -17.46 -10.66
CA HIS A 187 -11.56 -17.65 -9.22
C HIS A 187 -10.31 -18.11 -8.46
N LEU A 188 -9.13 -18.08 -9.09
CA LEU A 188 -7.88 -18.35 -8.40
C LEU A 188 -7.59 -17.27 -7.36
N THR A 189 -7.00 -17.68 -6.24
CA THR A 189 -6.56 -16.71 -5.22
C THR A 189 -5.28 -16.02 -5.69
N PRO A 190 -5.13 -14.70 -5.50
CA PRO A 190 -3.92 -13.97 -5.90
C PRO A 190 -2.62 -14.58 -5.36
N SER A 191 -2.67 -15.23 -4.19
CA SER A 191 -1.53 -15.92 -3.57
C SER A 191 -0.88 -16.99 -4.44
N ILE A 192 -1.59 -17.57 -5.42
CA ILE A 192 -1.04 -18.57 -6.36
C ILE A 192 0.15 -18.01 -7.14
N PHE A 193 0.17 -16.71 -7.43
CA PHE A 193 1.23 -16.07 -8.20
C PHE A 193 2.52 -15.84 -7.39
N ARG A 194 2.54 -16.19 -6.10
CA ARG A 194 3.80 -16.27 -5.32
C ARG A 194 4.56 -17.57 -5.58
N ASN A 195 3.93 -18.56 -6.19
CA ASN A 195 4.55 -19.86 -6.47
C ASN A 195 4.95 -19.93 -7.96
N ASP A 196 6.24 -19.90 -8.24
CA ASP A 196 6.79 -19.96 -9.60
C ASP A 196 6.33 -21.20 -10.38
N MET A 197 6.15 -22.33 -9.69
CA MET A 197 5.65 -23.56 -10.30
C MET A 197 4.19 -23.38 -10.76
N ALA A 198 3.36 -22.73 -9.96
CA ALA A 198 1.97 -22.47 -10.30
C ALA A 198 1.85 -21.47 -11.46
N VAL A 199 2.69 -20.43 -11.47
CA VAL A 199 2.76 -19.47 -12.59
C VAL A 199 3.19 -20.17 -13.88
N LYS A 200 4.21 -21.04 -13.81
CA LYS A 200 4.68 -21.83 -14.95
C LYS A 200 3.60 -22.77 -15.47
N GLN A 201 2.83 -23.41 -14.59
CA GLN A 201 1.71 -24.25 -14.99
C GLN A 201 0.61 -23.45 -15.70
N LEU A 202 0.23 -22.28 -15.18
CA LEU A 202 -0.74 -21.39 -15.85
C LEU A 202 -0.24 -20.91 -17.22
N SER A 203 1.06 -20.59 -17.35
CA SER A 203 1.68 -20.25 -18.62
C SER A 203 1.62 -21.42 -19.62
N ASN A 204 1.95 -22.63 -19.18
CA ASN A 204 1.89 -23.83 -20.02
C ASN A 204 0.45 -24.14 -20.47
N MET A 205 -0.54 -23.94 -19.60
CA MET A 205 -1.95 -24.09 -19.97
C MET A 205 -2.34 -23.11 -21.07
N LEU A 206 -1.93 -21.84 -20.95
CA LEU A 206 -2.18 -20.83 -21.96
C LEU A 206 -1.52 -21.20 -23.30
N GLU A 207 -0.24 -21.57 -23.29
CA GLU A 207 0.51 -21.96 -24.49
C GLU A 207 -0.10 -23.20 -25.17
N ASN A 208 -0.56 -24.18 -24.39
CA ASN A 208 -1.23 -25.36 -24.92
C ASN A 208 -2.59 -25.02 -25.55
N CYS A 209 -3.36 -24.11 -24.93
CA CYS A 209 -4.60 -23.62 -25.50
C CYS A 209 -4.34 -22.87 -26.82
N GLU A 210 -3.31 -22.02 -26.86
CA GLU A 210 -2.86 -21.30 -28.08
C GLU A 210 -2.52 -22.27 -29.21
N LYS A 211 -1.76 -23.34 -28.93
CA LYS A 211 -1.40 -24.36 -29.92
C LYS A 211 -2.63 -25.07 -30.50
N ILE A 212 -3.60 -25.44 -29.67
CA ILE A 212 -4.82 -26.12 -30.14
C ILE A 212 -5.67 -25.17 -30.99
N VAL A 213 -5.79 -23.90 -30.60
CA VAL A 213 -6.52 -22.88 -31.39
C VAL A 213 -5.82 -22.60 -32.73
N ALA A 214 -4.48 -22.57 -32.75
CA ALA A 214 -3.72 -22.41 -33.99
C ALA A 214 -3.89 -23.62 -34.92
N GLU A 215 -3.82 -24.84 -34.38
CA GLU A 215 -4.03 -26.08 -35.15
C GLU A 215 -5.42 -26.14 -35.79
N MET A 216 -6.45 -25.63 -35.09
CA MET A 216 -7.81 -25.53 -35.64
C MET A 216 -7.88 -24.69 -36.93
N GLU A 217 -7.03 -23.66 -37.04
CA GLU A 217 -6.94 -22.79 -38.20
C GLU A 217 -6.41 -23.54 -39.43
N GLU A 218 -5.48 -24.48 -39.21
CA GLU A 218 -4.75 -25.19 -40.25
C GLU A 218 -5.40 -26.51 -40.70
N VAL A 219 -6.21 -27.15 -39.87
CA VAL A 219 -6.79 -28.46 -40.19
C VAL A 219 -8.00 -28.38 -41.14
N PRO A 220 -8.20 -29.39 -42.01
CA PRO A 220 -9.42 -29.53 -42.81
C PRO A 220 -10.68 -29.68 -41.96
N ASP A 221 -11.83 -29.32 -42.51
CA ASP A 221 -13.13 -29.36 -41.80
C ASP A 221 -13.49 -30.77 -41.31
N SER A 222 -13.03 -31.83 -42.00
CA SER A 222 -13.23 -33.23 -41.60
C SER A 222 -12.61 -33.59 -40.25
N ASP A 223 -11.60 -32.85 -39.81
CA ASP A 223 -10.81 -33.14 -38.60
C ASP A 223 -11.23 -32.27 -37.40
N LEU A 224 -12.23 -31.42 -37.56
CA LEU A 224 -12.73 -30.51 -36.52
C LEU A 224 -13.19 -31.23 -35.24
N ASN A 225 -13.85 -32.39 -35.38
CA ASN A 225 -14.25 -33.22 -34.24
C ASN A 225 -13.07 -33.85 -33.50
N MET A 226 -11.90 -33.99 -34.14
CA MET A 226 -10.68 -34.40 -33.46
C MET A 226 -10.12 -33.25 -32.62
N ILE A 227 -10.12 -32.02 -33.17
CA ILE A 227 -9.67 -30.82 -32.46
C ILE A 227 -10.57 -30.50 -31.26
N ASP A 228 -11.90 -30.61 -31.40
CA ASP A 228 -12.82 -30.43 -30.26
C ASP A 228 -12.57 -31.42 -29.14
N ARG A 229 -12.35 -32.70 -29.47
CA ARG A 229 -11.95 -33.72 -28.47
C ARG A 229 -10.61 -33.40 -27.82
N LYS A 230 -9.65 -32.86 -28.58
CA LYS A 230 -8.35 -32.43 -28.07
C LYS A 230 -8.49 -31.25 -27.10
N MET A 231 -9.28 -30.23 -27.46
CA MET A 231 -9.61 -29.09 -26.61
C MET A 231 -10.30 -29.54 -25.32
N LYS A 232 -11.31 -30.43 -25.43
CA LYS A 232 -12.01 -31.00 -24.28
C LYS A 232 -11.07 -31.72 -23.31
N ARG A 233 -10.18 -32.57 -23.83
CA ARG A 233 -9.19 -33.30 -23.02
C ARG A 233 -8.22 -32.35 -22.34
N PHE A 234 -7.67 -31.38 -23.09
CA PHE A 234 -6.81 -30.34 -22.53
C PHE A 234 -7.51 -29.58 -21.40
N ALA A 235 -8.72 -29.06 -21.65
CA ALA A 235 -9.42 -28.23 -20.69
C ALA A 235 -9.81 -29.03 -19.43
N SER A 236 -10.18 -30.31 -19.57
CA SER A 236 -10.44 -31.20 -18.43
C SER A 236 -9.19 -31.42 -17.58
N ASN A 237 -8.05 -31.74 -18.20
CA ASN A 237 -6.80 -31.96 -17.47
C ASN A 237 -6.33 -30.68 -16.76
N ALA A 238 -6.43 -29.54 -17.44
CA ALA A 238 -6.08 -28.23 -16.87
C ALA A 238 -6.99 -27.87 -15.68
N ILE A 239 -8.27 -28.23 -15.71
CA ILE A 239 -9.20 -28.05 -14.59
C ILE A 239 -8.75 -28.83 -13.34
N ASP A 240 -8.25 -30.05 -13.53
CA ASP A 240 -7.74 -30.89 -12.43
C ASP A 240 -6.44 -30.32 -11.86
N GLU A 241 -5.52 -29.90 -12.73
CA GLU A 241 -4.27 -29.23 -12.36
C GLU A 241 -4.53 -27.92 -11.58
N ILE A 242 -5.46 -27.08 -12.02
CA ILE A 242 -5.86 -25.87 -11.28
C ILE A 242 -6.44 -26.20 -9.91
N THR A 243 -7.18 -27.30 -9.81
CA THR A 243 -7.75 -27.73 -8.53
C THR A 243 -6.64 -28.16 -7.55
N LEU A 244 -5.58 -28.80 -8.04
CA LEU A 244 -4.37 -29.11 -7.27
C LEU A 244 -3.62 -27.84 -6.84
N LEU A 245 -3.43 -26.88 -7.76
CA LEU A 245 -2.78 -25.60 -7.46
C LEU A 245 -3.51 -24.81 -6.37
N ARG A 246 -4.85 -24.86 -6.36
CA ARG A 246 -5.66 -24.21 -5.33
C ARG A 246 -5.44 -24.80 -3.93
N ASN A 247 -5.12 -26.08 -3.85
CA ASN A 247 -4.84 -26.73 -2.57
C ASN A 247 -3.44 -26.38 -2.05
N LEU A 248 -2.47 -26.16 -2.95
CA LEU A 248 -1.12 -25.71 -2.60
C LEU A 248 -1.06 -24.27 -2.10
N SER A 249 -2.01 -23.41 -2.48
CA SER A 249 -2.06 -22.01 -2.02
C SER A 249 -2.76 -21.81 -0.67
N ARG A 250 -3.35 -22.87 -0.11
CA ARG A 250 -4.12 -22.88 1.16
C ARG A 250 -3.33 -23.46 2.35
N GLY A 251 -2.21 -24.13 2.11
CA GLY A 251 -1.27 -24.59 3.14
C GLY A 251 -0.19 -23.55 3.39
#